data_AF-A0A8J7QIE3-F1
#
_entry.id   AF-A0A8J7QIE3-F1
#
_cell.length_a   1.000
_cell.length_b   1.000
_cell.length_c   1.000
_cell.angle_alpha   90.00
_cell.angle_beta   90.00
_cell.angle_gamma   90.00
#
_symmetry.space_group_name_H-M   'P 1'
#
loop_
_entity.id
_entity.type
_entity.pdbx_description
1 polymer ?
#
loop_
_entity_poly.entity_id
_entity_poly.type
_entity_poly.pdbx_seq_one_letter_code
_entity_poly.pdbx_strand_id
1 'polypeptide(L)'
;SLYMVLVFPDVLRDSKPFQEFLYKLERNLMSYTTWREAKVKIKIVREAVSAPKVRTLEDIIEDLKVLQQQIEEIGGKLEKLESMRAKISTTVYTEFDNRYRGEMTKLIRKLRPLGMELEPYRESLRKEIRELTTRVEKLAASYNLGEISKEEYEDQAFPLESRLKELRSTSDRIEELFRQLKARVPT
;
A
#
# COMPACT_ATOMS: atom_id res chain seq x y z
N SER A 1 -10.76 -0.05 7.15
CA SER A 1 -9.90 0.98 7.76
C SER A 1 -10.45 2.39 7.49
N LEU A 2 -10.59 3.27 8.49
CA LEU A 2 -11.09 4.64 8.32
C LEU A 2 -9.91 5.59 8.05
N TYR A 3 -9.95 6.34 6.95
CA TYR A 3 -8.94 7.33 6.58
C TYR A 3 -9.52 8.72 6.77
N MET A 4 -8.93 9.51 7.66
CA MET A 4 -9.31 10.90 7.83
C MET A 4 -8.37 11.78 7.01
N VAL A 5 -8.90 12.40 5.96
CA VAL A 5 -8.21 13.42 5.17
C VAL A 5 -8.91 14.74 5.46
N LEU A 6 -8.21 15.66 6.11
CA LEU A 6 -8.70 17.01 6.37
C LEU A 6 -8.20 17.93 5.25
N VAL A 7 -9.11 18.52 4.49
CA VAL A 7 -8.80 19.42 3.38
C VAL A 7 -9.21 20.83 3.77
N PHE A 8 -8.33 21.80 3.57
CA PHE A 8 -8.58 23.19 3.92
C PHE A 8 -8.29 24.13 2.74
N PRO A 9 -9.01 25.27 2.64
CA PRO A 9 -8.76 26.28 1.62
C PRO A 9 -7.33 26.85 1.68
N ASP A 10 -6.72 27.07 0.51
CA ASP A 10 -5.35 27.57 0.39
C ASP A 10 -5.15 28.95 1.04
N VAL A 11 -6.21 29.75 1.11
CA VAL A 11 -6.25 31.05 1.78
C VAL A 11 -5.91 30.98 3.27
N LEU A 12 -5.99 29.80 3.89
CA LEU A 12 -5.70 29.59 5.31
C LEU A 12 -4.26 29.13 5.57
N ARG A 13 -3.45 28.88 4.53
CA ARG A 13 -2.11 28.28 4.66
C ARG A 13 -1.17 29.06 5.60
N ASP A 14 -1.18 30.39 5.49
CA ASP A 14 -0.31 31.29 6.25
C ASP A 14 -0.97 31.86 7.51
N SER A 15 -2.21 31.44 7.80
CA SER A 15 -2.94 31.90 8.98
C SER A 15 -2.37 31.24 10.24
N LYS A 16 -1.64 32.02 11.05
CA LYS A 16 -1.15 31.57 12.38
C LYS A 16 -2.24 30.98 13.27
N PRO A 17 -3.44 31.60 13.41
CA PRO A 17 -4.54 31.02 14.18
C PRO A 17 -4.97 29.64 13.66
N PHE A 18 -4.96 29.46 12.34
CA PHE A 18 -5.31 28.20 11.71
C PHE A 18 -4.25 27.12 11.94
N GLN A 19 -2.97 27.48 11.85
CA GLN A 19 -1.87 26.55 12.16
C GLN A 19 -1.88 26.13 13.64
N GLU A 20 -2.19 27.04 14.58
CA GLU A 20 -2.36 26.69 16.00
C GLU A 20 -3.57 25.78 16.23
N PHE A 21 -4.68 26.01 15.53
CA PHE A 21 -5.85 25.14 15.57
C PHE A 21 -5.50 23.73 15.08
N LEU A 22 -4.82 23.61 13.94
CA LEU A 22 -4.35 22.32 13.42
C LEU A 22 -3.43 21.62 14.40
N TYR A 23 -2.47 22.32 14.98
CA TYR A 23 -1.56 21.75 15.97
C TYR A 23 -2.29 21.23 17.22
N LYS A 24 -3.27 21.99 17.72
CA LYS A 24 -4.12 21.55 18.84
C LYS A 24 -4.96 20.34 18.47
N LEU A 25 -5.54 20.33 17.27
CA LEU A 25 -6.36 19.22 16.77
C LEU A 25 -5.52 17.95 16.59
N GLU A 26 -4.33 18.05 16.00
CA GLU A 26 -3.37 16.95 15.88
C GLU A 26 -2.95 16.43 17.27
N ARG A 27 -2.60 17.32 18.21
CA ARG A 27 -2.24 16.94 19.57
C ARG A 27 -3.38 16.20 20.27
N ASN A 28 -4.61 16.70 20.12
CA ASN A 28 -5.79 16.08 20.69
C ASN A 28 -6.06 14.69 20.07
N LEU A 29 -5.98 14.57 18.74
CA LEU A 29 -6.11 13.29 18.04
C LEU A 29 -5.06 12.28 18.49
N MET A 30 -3.81 12.70 18.68
CA MET A 30 -2.73 11.85 19.17
C MET A 30 -2.92 11.41 20.62
N SER A 31 -3.50 12.27 21.47
CA SER A 31 -3.73 11.98 22.89
C SER A 31 -4.94 11.08 23.18
N TYR A 32 -5.85 10.89 22.22
CA TYR A 32 -7.01 10.01 22.40
C TYR A 32 -6.57 8.55 22.41
N THR A 33 -6.82 7.78 23.47
CA THR A 33 -6.47 6.35 23.53
C THR A 33 -7.29 5.47 22.58
N THR A 34 -8.39 6.00 22.05
CA THR A 34 -9.37 5.27 21.23
C THR A 34 -8.83 4.83 19.87
N TRP A 35 -7.82 5.48 19.27
CA TRP A 35 -7.24 5.00 18.00
C TRP A 35 -6.49 3.67 18.16
N ARG A 36 -5.91 3.44 19.35
CA ARG A 36 -5.25 2.17 19.71
C ARG A 36 -6.27 1.03 19.85
N GLU A 37 -7.47 1.34 20.37
CA GLU A 37 -8.58 0.38 20.52
C GLU A 37 -9.33 0.14 19.21
N ALA A 38 -9.50 1.18 18.37
CA ALA A 38 -10.26 1.12 17.12
C ALA A 38 -9.45 0.63 15.90
N LYS A 39 -8.18 0.24 16.07
CA LYS A 39 -7.25 -0.16 14.99
C LYS A 39 -7.18 0.86 13.85
N VAL A 40 -7.32 2.15 14.16
CA VAL A 40 -7.34 3.22 13.16
C VAL A 40 -5.91 3.63 12.82
N LYS A 41 -5.54 3.55 11.53
CA LYS A 41 -4.26 4.06 11.02
C LYS A 41 -4.46 5.50 10.53
N ILE A 42 -3.74 6.46 11.13
CA ILE A 42 -3.86 7.89 10.78
C ILE A 42 -2.62 8.33 10.01
N LYS A 43 -2.82 8.98 8.85
CA LYS A 43 -1.78 9.65 8.07
C LYS A 43 -2.11 11.15 8.05
N ILE A 44 -1.28 11.97 8.67
CA ILE A 44 -1.42 13.44 8.64
C ILE A 44 -0.52 13.94 7.52
N VAL A 45 -1.12 14.56 6.49
CA VAL A 45 -0.41 15.16 5.36
C VAL A 45 -0.68 16.66 5.39
N ARG A 46 0.38 17.47 5.41
CA ARG A 46 0.31 18.93 5.34
C ARG A 46 0.75 19.36 3.94
N GLU A 47 -0.16 19.27 2.97
CA GLU A 47 0.08 19.72 1.59
C GLU A 47 -1.06 20.62 1.12
N ALA A 48 -0.69 21.64 0.34
CA ALA A 48 -1.63 22.47 -0.38
C ALA A 48 -2.17 21.72 -1.59
N VAL A 49 -3.48 21.50 -1.64
CA VAL A 49 -4.08 20.58 -2.61
C VAL A 49 -4.41 21.32 -3.92
N SER A 50 -3.62 21.07 -4.97
CA SER A 50 -4.12 21.22 -6.34
C SER A 50 -5.02 20.03 -6.67
N ALA A 51 -6.33 20.17 -6.41
CA ALA A 51 -7.43 19.22 -6.63
C ALA A 51 -7.25 17.79 -6.03
N PRO A 52 -8.29 17.20 -5.41
CA PRO A 52 -8.20 15.82 -4.94
C PRO A 52 -8.16 14.86 -6.13
N LYS A 53 -6.95 14.46 -6.56
CA LYS A 53 -6.79 13.29 -7.44
C LYS A 53 -7.14 12.05 -6.62
N VAL A 54 -8.29 11.44 -6.87
CA VAL A 54 -8.60 10.09 -6.40
C VAL A 54 -7.59 9.15 -7.06
N ARG A 55 -6.55 8.75 -6.34
CA ARG A 55 -5.55 7.80 -6.83
C ARG A 55 -6.21 6.43 -7.03
N THR A 56 -6.08 5.88 -8.23
CA THR A 56 -6.54 4.53 -8.55
C THR A 56 -5.59 3.48 -7.99
N LEU A 57 -6.03 2.22 -7.92
CA LEU A 57 -5.18 1.10 -7.53
C LEU A 57 -3.99 0.98 -8.49
N GLU A 58 -4.22 1.18 -9.78
CA GLU A 58 -3.22 1.17 -10.84
C GLU A 58 -2.15 2.24 -10.62
N ASP A 59 -2.54 3.46 -10.23
CA ASP A 59 -1.60 4.53 -9.91
C ASP A 59 -0.68 4.15 -8.74
N ILE A 60 -1.24 3.55 -7.68
CA ILE A 60 -0.48 3.10 -6.51
C ILE A 60 0.48 1.96 -6.90
N ILE A 61 0.02 1.02 -7.74
CA ILE A 61 0.85 -0.08 -8.24
C ILE A 61 2.01 0.46 -9.08
N GLU A 62 1.78 1.48 -9.91
CA GLU A 62 2.83 2.06 -10.73
C GLU A 62 3.87 2.83 -9.90
N ASP A 63 3.41 3.63 -8.94
CA ASP A 63 4.29 4.30 -7.97
C ASP A 63 5.16 3.29 -7.21
N LEU A 64 4.59 2.13 -6.85
CA LEU A 64 5.33 1.04 -6.20
C LEU A 64 6.40 0.43 -7.11
N LYS A 65 6.10 0.20 -8.40
CA LYS A 65 7.11 -0.31 -9.36
C LYS A 65 8.27 0.65 -9.54
N VAL A 66 7.98 1.94 -9.68
CA VAL A 66 9.02 2.97 -9.83
C VAL A 66 9.92 2.99 -8.60
N LEU A 67 9.35 2.96 -7.40
CA LEU A 67 10.13 2.89 -6.16
C LEU A 67 10.94 1.60 -6.05
N GLN A 68 10.39 0.48 -6.50
CA GLN A 68 11.10 -0.79 -6.53
C GLN A 68 12.33 -0.74 -7.42
N GLN A 69 12.19 -0.20 -8.64
CA GLN A 69 13.30 -0.03 -9.56
C GLN A 69 14.40 0.86 -8.95
N GLN A 70 14.02 1.96 -8.30
CA GLN A 70 14.97 2.83 -7.60
C GLN A 70 15.70 2.10 -6.47
N ILE A 71 14.99 1.27 -5.70
CA ILE A 71 15.60 0.47 -4.63
C ILE A 71 16.58 -0.55 -5.20
N GLU A 72 16.25 -1.20 -6.33
CA GLU A 72 17.16 -2.13 -7.03
C GLU A 72 18.42 -1.44 -7.53
N GLU A 73 18.29 -0.26 -8.13
CA GLU A 73 19.42 0.52 -8.59
C GLU A 73 20.36 0.93 -7.45
N ILE A 74 19.82 1.38 -6.32
CA ILE A 74 20.64 1.72 -5.13
C ILE A 74 21.24 0.46 -4.51
N GLY A 75 20.50 -0.64 -4.44
CA GLY A 75 21.00 -1.94 -3.99
C GLY A 75 22.19 -2.41 -4.82
N GLY A 76 22.08 -2.38 -6.15
CA GLY A 76 23.17 -2.74 -7.05
C GLY A 76 24.38 -1.80 -6.95
N LYS A 77 24.17 -0.50 -6.66
CA LYS A 77 25.27 0.43 -6.37
C LYS A 77 25.98 0.07 -5.06
N LEU A 78 25.25 -0.31 -4.01
CA LEU A 78 25.81 -0.78 -2.75
C LEU A 78 26.61 -2.09 -2.92
N GLU A 79 26.09 -3.06 -3.67
CA GLU A 79 26.82 -4.30 -3.97
C GLU A 79 28.11 -4.04 -4.75
N LYS A 80 28.06 -3.17 -5.76
CA LYS A 80 29.26 -2.73 -6.50
C LYS A 80 30.25 -2.04 -5.57
N LEU A 81 29.78 -1.17 -4.68
CA LEU A 81 30.63 -0.49 -3.70
C LEU A 81 31.34 -1.50 -2.79
N GLU A 82 30.63 -2.51 -2.28
CA GLU A 82 31.21 -3.58 -1.46
C GLU A 82 32.28 -4.36 -2.24
N SER A 83 32.04 -4.68 -3.52
CA SER A 83 33.03 -5.35 -4.38
C SER A 83 34.32 -4.52 -4.59
N MET A 84 34.21 -3.20 -4.45
CA MET A 84 35.33 -2.25 -4.59
C MET A 84 36.01 -1.93 -3.27
N ARG A 85 35.55 -2.49 -2.13
CA ARG A 85 36.04 -2.15 -0.79
C ARG A 85 37.55 -2.30 -0.61
N ALA A 86 38.16 -3.29 -1.26
CA ALA A 86 39.61 -3.51 -1.23
C ALA A 86 40.41 -2.59 -2.19
N LYS A 87 39.73 -1.89 -3.12
CA LYS A 87 40.32 -1.07 -4.18
C LYS A 87 40.25 0.44 -3.91
N ILE A 88 39.49 0.86 -2.91
CA ILE A 88 39.29 2.27 -2.56
C ILE A 88 39.68 2.51 -1.10
N SER A 89 39.99 3.76 -0.75
CA SER A 89 40.28 4.11 0.63
C SER A 89 39.04 3.98 1.51
N THR A 90 39.24 3.69 2.79
CA THR A 90 38.14 3.58 3.78
C THR A 90 37.29 4.84 3.83
N THR A 91 37.91 6.02 3.75
CA THR A 91 37.20 7.31 3.74
C THR A 91 36.27 7.44 2.54
N VAL A 92 36.76 7.14 1.33
CA VAL A 92 35.95 7.17 0.11
C VAL A 92 34.84 6.12 0.18
N TYR A 93 35.14 4.91 0.66
CA TYR A 93 34.11 3.88 0.87
C TYR A 93 32.97 4.37 1.76
N THR A 94 33.31 4.91 2.95
CA THR A 94 32.32 5.35 3.93
C THR A 94 31.45 6.50 3.44
N GLU A 95 32.00 7.42 2.63
CA GLU A 95 31.22 8.53 2.06
C GLU A 95 30.14 8.02 1.10
N PHE A 96 30.51 7.11 0.19
CA PHE A 96 29.58 6.52 -0.76
C PHE A 96 28.56 5.60 -0.07
N ASP A 97 28.97 4.79 0.91
CA ASP A 97 28.07 3.90 1.66
C ASP A 97 27.02 4.72 2.42
N ASN A 98 27.44 5.76 3.16
CA ASN A 98 26.52 6.65 3.87
C ASN A 98 25.53 7.33 2.93
N ARG A 99 26.00 7.80 1.76
CA ARG A 99 25.12 8.43 0.77
C ARG A 99 24.06 7.46 0.24
N TYR A 100 24.47 6.28 -0.21
CA TYR A 100 23.55 5.30 -0.77
C TYR A 100 22.60 4.71 0.27
N ARG A 101 23.05 4.48 1.51
CA ARG A 101 22.16 4.10 2.62
C ARG A 101 21.18 5.21 2.98
N GLY A 102 21.60 6.47 2.92
CA GLY A 102 20.73 7.62 3.10
C GLY A 102 19.64 7.71 2.03
N GLU A 103 20.00 7.48 0.76
CA GLU A 103 19.05 7.38 -0.36
C GLU A 103 18.07 6.21 -0.18
N MET A 104 18.58 5.03 0.17
CA MET A 104 17.77 3.85 0.47
C MET A 104 16.75 4.13 1.58
N THR A 105 17.19 4.79 2.66
CA THR A 105 16.31 5.19 3.78
C THR A 105 15.19 6.12 3.32
N LYS A 106 15.48 7.06 2.42
CA LYS A 106 14.46 7.96 1.85
C LYS A 106 13.43 7.18 1.01
N LEU A 107 13.88 6.22 0.20
CA LEU A 107 13.00 5.36 -0.60
C LEU A 107 12.10 4.51 0.30
N ILE A 108 12.66 3.90 1.35
CA ILE A 108 11.90 3.13 2.35
C ILE A 108 10.85 3.99 3.06
N ARG A 109 11.16 5.26 3.37
CA ARG A 109 10.17 6.18 3.97
C ARG A 109 8.99 6.46 3.03
N LYS A 110 9.21 6.47 1.71
CA LYS A 110 8.14 6.62 0.70
C LYS A 110 7.28 5.36 0.53
N LEU A 111 7.82 4.18 0.84
CA LEU A 111 7.06 2.93 0.76
C LEU A 111 5.96 2.81 1.83
N ARG A 112 6.22 3.31 3.05
CA ARG A 112 5.27 3.22 4.17
C ARG A 112 3.88 3.81 3.84
N PRO A 113 3.75 5.05 3.30
CA PRO A 113 2.45 5.60 2.96
C PRO A 113 1.75 4.83 1.83
N LEU A 114 2.49 4.36 0.82
CA LEU A 114 1.89 3.54 -0.25
C LEU A 114 1.34 2.21 0.27
N GLY A 115 2.05 1.57 1.22
CA GLY A 115 1.53 0.39 1.90
C GLY A 115 0.24 0.65 2.68
N MET A 116 0.10 1.84 3.28
CA MET A 116 -1.14 2.25 3.96
C MET A 116 -2.29 2.55 2.98
N GLU A 117 -1.97 3.06 1.79
CA GLU A 117 -2.93 3.34 0.72
C GLU A 117 -3.40 2.06 0.02
N LEU A 118 -2.55 1.02 -0.05
CA LEU A 118 -2.87 -0.27 -0.67
C LEU A 118 -3.68 -1.21 0.24
N GLU A 119 -3.61 -1.02 1.57
CA GLU A 119 -4.27 -1.89 2.55
C GLU A 119 -5.81 -1.99 2.41
N PRO A 120 -6.57 -0.92 2.14
CA PRO A 120 -8.02 -0.99 1.94
C PRO A 120 -8.40 -1.80 0.72
N TYR A 121 -7.64 -1.66 -0.37
CA TYR A 121 -7.82 -2.44 -1.58
C TYR A 121 -7.59 -3.93 -1.31
N ARG A 122 -6.58 -4.26 -0.51
CA ARG A 122 -6.32 -5.64 -0.06
C ARG A 122 -7.44 -6.18 0.82
N GLU A 123 -7.96 -5.39 1.76
CA GLU A 123 -9.12 -5.78 2.59
C GLU A 123 -10.37 -6.00 1.74
N SER A 124 -10.64 -5.10 0.79
CA SER A 124 -11.77 -5.18 -0.13
C SER A 124 -11.68 -6.41 -1.02
N LEU A 125 -10.53 -6.64 -1.66
CA LEU A 125 -10.29 -7.82 -2.52
C LEU A 125 -10.49 -9.12 -1.75
N ARG A 126 -9.94 -9.22 -0.53
CA ARG A 126 -10.12 -10.41 0.32
C ARG A 126 -11.60 -10.65 0.67
N LYS A 127 -12.35 -9.59 0.92
CA LYS A 127 -13.79 -9.69 1.20
C LYS A 127 -14.56 -10.18 -0.03
N GLU A 128 -14.34 -9.56 -1.18
CA GLU A 128 -14.99 -9.94 -2.45
C GLU A 128 -14.68 -11.39 -2.85
N ILE A 129 -13.42 -11.82 -2.72
CA ILE A 129 -13.00 -13.21 -2.97
C ILE A 129 -13.77 -14.18 -2.06
N ARG A 130 -13.91 -13.87 -0.76
CA ARG A 130 -14.65 -14.74 0.18
C ARG A 130 -16.14 -14.83 -0.17
N GLU A 131 -16.75 -13.71 -0.50
CA GLU A 131 -18.17 -13.64 -0.85
C GLU A 131 -18.47 -14.42 -2.13
N LEU A 132 -17.64 -14.25 -3.17
CA LEU A 132 -17.76 -15.00 -4.42
C LEU A 132 -17.47 -16.49 -4.23
N THR A 133 -16.47 -16.85 -3.43
CA THR A 133 -16.18 -18.26 -3.10
C THR A 133 -17.39 -18.92 -2.45
N THR A 134 -17.98 -18.27 -1.45
CA THR A 134 -19.19 -18.76 -0.78
C THR A 134 -20.36 -18.93 -1.76
N ARG A 135 -20.50 -18.00 -2.72
CA ARG A 135 -21.57 -18.06 -3.73
C ARG A 135 -21.38 -19.24 -4.70
N VAL A 136 -20.15 -19.47 -5.16
CA VAL A 136 -19.79 -20.62 -6.00
C VAL A 136 -20.00 -21.93 -5.23
N GLU A 137 -19.60 -22.00 -3.96
CA GLU A 137 -19.84 -23.17 -3.10
C GLU A 137 -21.33 -23.48 -2.92
N LYS A 138 -22.16 -22.45 -2.72
CA LYS A 138 -23.62 -22.61 -2.66
C LYS A 138 -24.20 -23.15 -3.97
N LEU A 139 -23.77 -22.61 -5.11
CA LEU A 139 -24.20 -23.11 -6.42
C LEU A 139 -23.79 -24.57 -6.62
N ALA A 140 -22.56 -24.93 -6.26
CA ALA A 140 -22.09 -26.30 -6.33
C ALA A 140 -22.89 -27.24 -5.41
N ALA A 141 -23.25 -26.78 -4.21
CA ALA A 141 -24.10 -27.53 -3.29
C ALA A 141 -25.51 -27.73 -3.86
N SER A 142 -26.17 -26.68 -4.34
CA SER A 142 -27.50 -26.77 -4.97
C SER A 142 -27.49 -27.69 -6.20
N TYR A 143 -26.43 -27.66 -7.01
CA TYR A 143 -26.27 -28.59 -8.13
C TYR A 143 -26.14 -30.04 -7.65
N ASN A 144 -25.26 -30.31 -6.68
CA ASN A 144 -25.04 -31.65 -6.13
C ASN A 144 -26.26 -32.21 -5.41
N LEU A 145 -27.10 -31.34 -4.85
CA LEU A 145 -28.39 -31.70 -4.23
C LEU A 145 -29.53 -31.86 -5.26
N GLY A 146 -29.28 -31.55 -6.53
CA GLY A 146 -30.27 -31.63 -7.61
C GLY A 146 -31.31 -30.51 -7.59
N GLU A 147 -31.05 -29.41 -6.89
CA GLU A 147 -31.95 -28.24 -6.81
C GLU A 147 -31.89 -27.38 -8.08
N ILE A 148 -30.78 -27.42 -8.81
CA ILE A 148 -30.59 -26.70 -10.08
C ILE A 148 -30.05 -27.64 -11.15
N SER A 149 -30.35 -27.32 -12.42
CA SER A 149 -29.86 -28.09 -13.56
C SER A 149 -28.36 -27.86 -13.79
N LYS A 150 -27.72 -28.75 -14.57
CA LYS A 150 -26.32 -28.57 -14.97
C LYS A 150 -26.11 -27.29 -15.79
N GLU A 151 -27.02 -27.01 -16.71
CA GLU A 151 -26.96 -25.83 -17.59
C GLU A 151 -27.09 -24.54 -16.77
N GLU A 152 -28.01 -24.52 -15.80
CA GLU A 152 -28.18 -23.40 -14.88
C GLU A 152 -27.00 -23.22 -13.91
N TYR A 153 -26.39 -24.32 -13.47
CA TYR A 153 -25.15 -24.28 -12.71
C TYR A 153 -24.00 -23.69 -13.53
N GLU A 154 -23.79 -24.15 -14.77
CA GLU A 154 -22.71 -23.67 -15.64
C GLU A 154 -22.88 -22.18 -15.96
N ASP A 155 -24.08 -21.74 -16.31
CA ASP A 155 -24.39 -20.33 -16.62
C ASP A 155 -24.13 -19.38 -15.44
N GLN A 156 -24.42 -19.83 -14.22
CA GLN A 156 -24.24 -19.00 -13.02
C GLN A 156 -22.83 -19.11 -12.42
N ALA A 157 -22.23 -20.30 -12.42
CA ALA A 157 -20.93 -20.54 -11.81
C ALA A 157 -19.79 -20.00 -12.67
N PHE A 158 -19.83 -20.19 -14.00
CA PHE A 158 -18.75 -19.78 -14.91
C PHE A 158 -18.36 -18.29 -14.81
N PRO A 159 -19.29 -17.31 -14.85
CA PRO A 159 -18.92 -15.90 -14.71
C PRO A 159 -18.36 -15.58 -13.32
N LEU A 160 -18.87 -16.24 -12.27
CA LEU A 160 -18.37 -16.06 -10.91
C LEU A 160 -16.96 -16.62 -10.76
N GLU A 161 -16.68 -17.80 -11.29
CA GLU A 161 -15.36 -18.43 -11.28
C GLU A 161 -14.33 -17.63 -12.09
N SER A 162 -14.71 -17.12 -13.26
CA SER A 162 -13.86 -16.23 -14.07
C SER A 162 -13.50 -14.97 -13.29
N ARG A 163 -14.49 -14.33 -12.66
CA ARG A 163 -14.26 -13.15 -11.83
C ARG A 163 -13.38 -13.45 -10.62
N LEU A 164 -13.60 -14.59 -9.98
CA LEU A 164 -12.82 -15.05 -8.82
C LEU A 164 -11.36 -15.29 -9.21
N LYS A 165 -11.11 -15.84 -10.41
CA LYS A 165 -9.75 -16.01 -10.97
C LYS A 165 -9.04 -14.67 -11.16
N GLU A 166 -9.71 -13.67 -11.75
CA GLU A 166 -9.16 -12.31 -11.92
C GLU A 166 -8.80 -11.65 -10.58
N LEU A 167 -9.72 -11.72 -9.62
CA LEU A 167 -9.53 -11.12 -8.28
C LEU A 167 -8.40 -11.80 -7.53
N ARG A 168 -8.28 -13.14 -7.59
CA ARG A 168 -7.15 -13.89 -7.01
C ARG A 168 -5.83 -13.47 -7.64
N SER A 169 -5.76 -13.42 -8.98
CA SER A 169 -4.54 -12.96 -9.67
C SER A 169 -4.14 -11.54 -9.26
N THR A 170 -5.11 -10.65 -9.07
CA THR A 170 -4.86 -9.27 -8.63
C THR A 170 -4.38 -9.22 -7.19
N SER A 171 -5.02 -9.99 -6.30
CA SER A 171 -4.60 -10.14 -4.90
C SER A 171 -3.18 -10.69 -4.79
N ASP A 172 -2.84 -11.73 -5.55
CA ASP A 172 -1.50 -12.34 -5.53
C ASP A 172 -0.43 -11.35 -5.97
N ARG A 173 -0.72 -10.55 -7.00
CA ARG A 173 0.18 -9.48 -7.46
C ARG A 173 0.42 -8.44 -6.36
N ILE A 174 -0.62 -8.04 -5.63
CA ILE A 174 -0.52 -7.09 -4.52
C ILE A 174 0.28 -7.69 -3.34
N GLU A 175 0.04 -8.96 -2.99
CA GLU A 175 0.75 -9.64 -1.92
C GLU A 175 2.24 -9.84 -2.25
N GLU A 176 2.56 -10.15 -3.50
CA GLU A 176 3.94 -10.28 -3.95
C GLU A 176 4.67 -8.93 -3.87
N LEU A 177 4.03 -7.84 -4.28
CA LEU A 177 4.57 -6.49 -4.07
C LEU A 177 4.84 -6.26 -2.57
N PHE A 178 3.85 -6.50 -1.70
CA PHE A 178 4.05 -6.34 -0.25
C PHE A 178 5.19 -7.21 0.32
N ARG A 179 5.35 -8.44 -0.17
CA ARG A 179 6.41 -9.35 0.25
C ARG A 179 7.79 -8.82 -0.15
N GLN A 180 7.93 -8.39 -1.40
CA GLN A 180 9.18 -7.82 -1.91
C GLN A 180 9.54 -6.53 -1.18
N LEU A 181 8.55 -5.70 -0.85
CA LEU A 181 8.74 -4.49 -0.05
C LEU A 181 9.22 -4.81 1.37
N LYS A 182 8.61 -5.80 2.04
CA LYS A 182 9.02 -6.19 3.40
C LYS A 182 10.42 -6.80 3.45
N ALA A 183 10.80 -7.59 2.46
CA ALA A 183 12.12 -8.25 2.41
C ALA A 183 13.29 -7.26 2.29
N ARG A 184 13.03 -6.04 1.80
CA ARG A 184 14.06 -5.03 1.47
C ARG A 184 14.14 -3.86 2.45
N VAL A 185 13.29 -3.83 3.47
CA VAL A 185 13.43 -2.92 4.60
C VAL A 185 14.35 -3.61 5.62
N PRO A 186 15.59 -3.13 5.85
CA PRO A 186 16.37 -3.62 6.97
C PRO A 186 15.63 -3.23 8.26
N THR A 187 15.35 -4.22 9.10
CA THR A 187 14.89 -4.03 10.50
C THR A 187 15.92 -3.27 11.31
#